data_AF-A0A946M8Q6-F1
#
_entry.id   AF-A0A946M8Q6-F1
#
_cell.length_a   1.000
_cell.length_b   1.000
_cell.length_c   1.000
_cell.angle_alpha   90.00
_cell.angle_beta   90.00
_cell.angle_gamma   90.00
#
_symmetry.space_group_name_H-M   'P 1'
#
loop_
_entity.id
_entity.type
_entity.pdbx_description
1 polymer ?
#
loop_
_entity_poly.entity_id
_entity_poly.type
_entity_poly.pdbx_seq_one_letter_code
_entity_poly.pdbx_strand_id
1 'polypeptide(L)' 'VRNPMALAGILQGLCTGWFLGSYAVLAYALLGAVAWHVLVRPTEERELTERFGDKYTQYKSKVPLWIVRPF' A
#
# COMPACT_ATOMS: atom_id res chain seq x y z
N VAL A 1 4.06 -7.21 -5.17
CA VAL A 1 3.53 -6.21 -4.23
C VAL A 1 4.54 -6.01 -3.13
N ARG A 2 4.96 -4.77 -2.89
CA ARG A 2 5.90 -4.48 -1.79
C ARG A 2 5.21 -4.53 -0.42
N ASN A 3 4.01 -3.98 -0.33
CA ASN A 3 3.22 -3.96 0.91
C ASN A 3 1.87 -4.68 0.73
N PRO A 4 1.86 -6.04 0.76
CA PRO A 4 0.62 -6.81 0.63
C PRO A 4 -0.37 -6.52 1.76
N MET A 5 0.12 -6.16 2.94
CA MET A 5 -0.71 -5.75 4.08
C MET A 5 -1.49 -4.47 3.81
N ALA A 6 -0.84 -3.46 3.20
CA ALA A 6 -1.51 -2.20 2.86
C ALA A 6 -2.56 -2.39 1.77
N LEU A 7 -2.24 -3.19 0.74
CA LEU A 7 -3.19 -3.55 -0.30
C LEU A 7 -4.40 -4.28 0.29
N ALA A 8 -4.19 -5.23 1.20
CA ALA A 8 -5.25 -5.94 1.90
C ALA A 8 -6.12 -4.99 2.74
N GLY A 9 -5.52 -4.04 3.46
CA GLY A 9 -6.26 -3.04 4.24
C GLY A 9 -7.14 -2.13 3.37
N ILE A 10 -6.63 -1.68 2.22
CA ILE A 10 -7.40 -0.86 1.26
C ILE A 10 -8.54 -1.68 0.66
N LEU A 11 -8.27 -2.91 0.21
CA LEU A 11 -9.29 -3.81 -0.32
C LEU A 11 -10.36 -4.13 0.73
N GLN A 12 -9.96 -4.38 1.97
CA GLN A 12 -10.90 -4.62 3.07
C GLN A 12 -11.78 -3.40 3.31
N GLY A 13 -11.22 -2.19 3.33
CA GLY A 13 -11.98 -0.95 3.47
C GLY A 13 -12.97 -0.73 2.32
N LEU A 14 -12.54 -0.99 1.09
CA LEU A 14 -13.40 -0.91 -0.10
C LEU A 14 -14.53 -1.95 -0.06
N CYS A 15 -14.22 -3.22 0.22
CA CYS A 15 -15.22 -4.28 0.37
C CYS A 15 -16.21 -3.98 1.50
N THR A 16 -15.73 -3.47 2.62
CA THR A 16 -16.58 -3.10 3.77
C THR A 16 -17.51 -1.94 3.39
N GLY A 17 -16.98 -0.87 2.78
CA GLY A 17 -17.79 0.26 2.33
C GLY A 17 -18.82 -0.12 1.27
N TRP A 18 -18.45 -1.03 0.35
CA TRP A 18 -19.36 -1.60 -0.64
C TRP A 18 -20.45 -2.46 0.01
N PHE A 19 -20.07 -3.35 0.92
CA PHE A 19 -21.01 -4.25 1.62
C PHE A 19 -22.03 -3.50 2.48
N LEU A 20 -21.60 -2.41 3.13
CA LEU A 20 -22.48 -1.53 3.91
C LEU A 20 -23.29 -0.55 3.05
N GLY A 21 -23.04 -0.47 1.73
CA GLY A 21 -23.72 0.47 0.82
C GLY A 21 -23.50 1.95 1.17
N SER A 22 -22.47 2.26 1.97
CA SER A 22 -22.26 3.59 2.55
C SER A 22 -21.12 4.32 1.84
N TYR A 23 -21.47 5.35 1.06
CA TYR A 23 -20.53 6.21 0.37
C TYR A 23 -19.53 6.90 1.32
N ALA A 24 -19.93 7.16 2.56
CA ALA A 24 -19.03 7.74 3.57
C ALA A 24 -17.88 6.79 3.94
N VAL A 25 -18.15 5.49 4.04
CA VAL A 25 -17.14 4.46 4.35
C VAL A 25 -16.20 4.25 3.15
N LEU A 26 -16.74 4.28 1.93
CA LEU A 26 -15.91 4.26 0.71
C LEU A 26 -14.99 5.47 0.63
N ALA A 27 -15.51 6.67 0.91
CA ALA A 27 -14.70 7.89 0.95
C ALA A 27 -13.61 7.80 2.03
N TYR A 28 -13.94 7.30 3.22
CA TYR A 28 -12.96 7.07 4.29
C TYR A 28 -11.87 6.08 3.87
N ALA A 29 -12.24 4.96 3.25
CA ALA A 29 -11.28 3.97 2.76
C ALA A 29 -10.35 4.55 1.69
N LEU A 30 -10.87 5.35 0.77
CA LEU A 30 -10.08 6.05 -0.26
C LEU A 30 -9.14 7.09 0.37
N LEU A 31 -9.62 7.90 1.31
CA LEU A 31 -8.79 8.86 2.03
C LEU A 31 -7.69 8.15 2.84
N GLY A 32 -8.01 7.03 3.48
CA GLY A 32 -7.04 6.18 4.17
C GLY A 32 -5.98 5.62 3.22
N ALA A 33 -6.39 5.16 2.03
CA ALA A 33 -5.47 4.67 1.00
C ALA A 33 -4.51 5.77 0.53
N VAL A 34 -5.01 6.98 0.29
CA VAL A 34 -4.21 8.13 -0.12
C VAL A 34 -3.26 8.55 1.00
N ALA A 35 -3.77 8.68 2.23
CA ALA A 35 -2.97 9.05 3.39
C ALA A 35 -1.84 8.04 3.63
N TRP A 36 -2.13 6.73 3.55
CA TRP A 36 -1.12 5.69 3.66
C TRP A 36 -0.08 5.79 2.55
N HIS A 37 -0.50 6.00 1.30
CA HIS A 37 0.41 6.13 0.16
C HIS A 37 1.31 7.38 0.25
N VAL A 38 0.83 8.46 0.86
CA VAL A 38 1.58 9.72 1.00
C VAL A 38 2.46 9.73 2.25
N LEU A 39 2.02 9.16 3.37
CA LEU A 39 2.72 9.27 4.66
C LEU A 39 3.55 8.02 4.98
N VAL A 40 2.95 6.84 4.84
CA VAL A 40 3.55 5.59 5.31
C VAL A 40 4.55 5.06 4.31
N ARG A 41 4.19 5.02 3.01
CA ARG A 41 5.08 4.57 1.95
C ARG A 41 6.45 5.25 1.95
N PRO A 42 6.59 6.60 1.91
CA PRO A 42 7.91 7.21 1.84
C PRO A 42 8.73 7.02 3.12
N THR A 43 8.06 6.92 4.27
CA THR A 43 8.72 6.68 5.56
C THR A 43 9.30 5.26 5.61
N GLU A 44 8.50 4.25 5.25
CA GLU A 44 8.97 2.86 5.13
C GLU A 44 10.08 2.72 4.08
N GLU A 45 9.92 3.33 2.89
CA GLU A 45 10.95 3.25 1.85
C GLU A 45 12.25 3.93 2.29
N ARG A 46 12.19 5.02 3.08
CA ARG A 46 13.39 5.66 3.66
C ARG A 46 14.07 4.75 4.68
N GLU A 47 13.34 4.23 5.66
CA GLU A 47 13.91 3.34 6.67
C GLU A 47 14.52 2.08 6.04
N LEU A 48 13.85 1.49 5.05
CA LEU A 48 14.36 0.34 4.32
C LEU A 48 15.59 0.67 3.50
N THR A 49 15.64 1.86 2.88
CA THR A 49 16.83 2.32 2.15
C THR A 49 17.99 2.58 3.11
N GLU A 50 17.74 3.16 4.29
CA GLU A 50 18.76 3.40 5.32
C GLU A 50 19.28 2.08 5.91
N ARG A 51 18.42 1.08 6.13
CA ARG A 51 18.80 -0.23 6.69
C ARG A 51 19.47 -1.17 5.69
N PHE A 52 19.05 -1.17 4.43
CA PHE A 52 19.45 -2.18 3.44
C PHE A 52 20.21 -1.61 2.23
N GLY A 53 20.24 -0.28 2.05
CA GLY A 53 21.01 0.40 1.01
C GLY A 53 20.73 -0.14 -0.40
N ASP A 54 21.80 -0.43 -1.14
CA ASP A 54 21.74 -0.89 -2.54
C ASP A 54 20.95 -2.20 -2.74
N LYS A 55 20.90 -3.08 -1.73
CA LYS A 55 20.09 -4.30 -1.81
C LYS A 55 18.60 -3.97 -1.93
N TYR A 56 18.15 -2.92 -1.23
CA TYR A 56 16.77 -2.46 -1.34
C TYR A 56 16.51 -1.78 -2.67
N THR A 57 17.45 -0.99 -3.20
CA THR A 57 17.34 -0.36 -4.53
C THR A 57 17.15 -1.40 -5.64
N GLN A 58 17.90 -2.50 -5.61
CA GLN A 58 17.71 -3.61 -6.56
C GLN A 58 16.40 -4.38 -6.35
N TYR A 59 15.95 -4.54 -5.12
CA TYR A 59 14.63 -5.12 -4.83
C TYR A 59 13.49 -4.22 -5.35
N LYS A 60 13.65 -2.90 -5.16
CA LYS A 60 12.74 -1.85 -5.64
C LYS A 60 12.57 -1.96 -7.16
N SER A 61 13.64 -2.11 -7.92
CA SER A 61 13.54 -2.17 -9.39
C SER A 61 12.82 -3.44 -9.89
N LYS A 62 12.89 -4.55 -9.15
CA LYS A 62 12.29 -5.84 -9.53
C LYS A 62 10.84 -6.01 -9.08
N VAL A 63 10.45 -5.43 -7.94
CA VAL A 63 9.13 -5.65 -7.34
C VAL A 63 8.27 -4.40 -7.49
N PRO A 64 7.18 -4.44 -8.27
CA PRO A 64 6.24 -3.32 -8.38
C PRO A 64 5.47 -3.12 -7.05
N LEU A 65 5.14 -1.86 -6.77
CA LEU A 65 4.51 -1.44 -5.51
C LEU A 65 3.13 -2.11 -5.32
N TRP A 66 2.28 -2.02 -6.34
CA TRP A 66 0.86 -2.40 -6.31
C TRP A 66 0.53 -3.73 -6.98
N ILE A 67 1.40 -4.21 -7.88
CA ILE A 67 1.08 -5.37 -8.72
C ILE A 67 1.61 -6.65 -8.06
N VAL A 68 0.72 -7.64 -7.86
CA VAL A 68 1.13 -9.01 -7.58
C VAL A 68 1.65 -9.55 -8.90
N ARG A 69 2.95 -9.81 -9.02
CA ARG A 69 3.46 -10.57 -10.17
C ARG A 69 2.99 -12.01 -9.98
N PRO A 70 2.12 -12.55 -10.86
CA PRO A 70 1.91 -13.99 -10.91
C PRO A 70 3.23 -14.66 -11.32
N PHE A 71 3.48 -15.83 -10.76
CA PHE A 71 4.70 -16.63 -10.93
C PHE A 71 5.03 -16.91 -12.40
#